data_AF-A0A093HB94-F1
#
_entry.id   AF-A0A093HB94-F1
#
_cell.length_a   1.000
_cell.length_b   1.000
_cell.length_c   1.000
_cell.angle_alpha   90.00
_cell.angle_beta   90.00
_cell.angle_gamma   90.00
#
_symmetry.space_group_name_H-M   'P 1'
#
loop_
_entity.id
_entity.type
_entity.pdbx_description
1 polymer ?
#
loop_
_entity_poly.entity_id
_entity_poly.type
_entity_poly.pdbx_seq_one_letter_code
_entity_poly.pdbx_strand_id
1 'polypeptide(L)'
;DAQNAFKVRLSLKTALGENAYAWDAQEEFLFKAMVAFAMRRYSSRSTTQTANVLLCNVTDRVSFWFVVTDPSRNLTTVPGREVEAAIRMNRHRINSAFLLSDRTLQFLKITSTLAPPLEPSTPPSTPVWLIVFGVVLCLTLAGIVFLIAGGIRQRRR
;
A
#
# COMPACT_ATOMS: atom_id res chain seq x y z
N ASP A 1 6.33 3.42 25.86
CA ASP A 1 5.60 4.13 24.78
C ASP A 1 4.92 5.38 25.32
N ALA A 2 5.15 6.53 24.68
CA ALA A 2 4.46 7.76 25.03
C ALA A 2 2.99 7.71 24.56
N GLN A 3 2.09 8.29 25.36
CA GLN A 3 0.67 8.35 25.03
C GLN A 3 0.47 9.15 23.73
N ASN A 4 -0.31 8.63 22.79
CA ASN A 4 -0.56 9.19 21.45
C ASN A 4 0.66 9.27 20.51
N ALA A 5 1.74 8.52 20.78
CA ALA A 5 2.84 8.35 19.84
C ALA A 5 2.56 7.22 18.83
N PHE A 6 2.95 7.47 17.58
CA PHE A 6 2.80 6.54 16.45
C PHE A 6 4.16 6.13 15.92
N LYS A 7 4.37 4.82 15.77
CA LYS A 7 5.59 4.28 15.17
C LYS A 7 5.43 4.14 13.67
N VAL A 8 6.40 4.67 12.94
CA VAL A 8 6.51 4.60 11.48
C VAL A 8 7.66 3.68 11.11
N ARG A 9 7.45 2.88 10.07
CA ARG A 9 8.48 2.04 9.44
C ARG A 9 8.50 2.31 7.94
N LEU A 10 9.68 2.64 7.44
CA LEU A 10 9.92 2.89 6.03
C LEU A 10 10.80 1.79 5.45
N SER A 11 10.46 1.31 4.26
CA SER A 11 11.18 0.27 3.53
C SER A 11 11.60 0.83 2.16
N LEU A 12 12.53 1.78 2.19
CA LEU A 12 12.98 2.54 1.01
C LEU A 12 13.61 1.62 -0.04
N LYS A 13 14.57 0.77 0.34
CA LYS A 13 15.24 -0.15 -0.58
C LYS A 13 14.28 -1.17 -1.20
N THR A 14 13.28 -1.63 -0.44
CA THR A 14 12.24 -2.52 -0.96
C THR A 14 11.35 -1.84 -1.99
N ALA A 15 11.08 -0.54 -1.83
CA ALA A 15 10.20 0.21 -2.73
C ALA A 15 10.91 0.72 -3.99
N LEU A 16 12.14 1.21 -3.84
CA LEU A 16 12.84 2.00 -4.86
C LEU A 16 14.09 1.31 -5.41
N GLY A 17 14.49 0.16 -4.84
CA GLY A 17 15.68 -0.58 -5.26
C GLY A 17 16.94 0.26 -5.13
N GLU A 18 17.71 0.32 -6.22
CA GLU A 18 18.96 1.10 -6.31
C GLU A 18 18.73 2.62 -6.40
N ASN A 19 17.51 3.06 -6.70
CA ASN A 19 17.13 4.48 -6.74
C ASN A 19 16.63 4.99 -5.38
N ALA A 20 16.84 4.24 -4.30
CA ALA A 20 16.41 4.63 -2.97
C ALA A 20 17.19 5.87 -2.48
N TYR A 21 16.48 6.93 -2.16
CA TYR A 21 17.06 8.13 -1.54
C TYR A 21 17.47 7.86 -0.09
N ALA A 22 18.40 8.68 0.41
CA ALA A 22 18.80 8.67 1.81
C ALA A 22 17.73 9.39 2.66
N TRP A 23 17.41 8.81 3.81
CA TRP A 23 16.53 9.47 4.77
C TRP A 23 17.32 10.52 5.57
N ASP A 24 17.23 11.77 5.15
CA ASP A 24 17.98 12.89 5.74
C ASP A 24 17.04 13.93 6.39
N ALA A 25 17.62 15.05 6.84
CA ALA A 25 16.86 16.12 7.47
C ALA A 25 15.83 16.78 6.53
N GLN A 26 16.02 16.72 5.22
CA GLN A 26 15.07 17.25 4.23
C GLN A 26 13.86 16.33 4.12
N GLU A 27 14.08 15.01 4.08
CA GLU A 27 13.01 14.01 4.08
C GLU A 27 12.23 14.03 5.41
N GLU A 28 12.91 14.21 6.53
CA GLU A 28 12.26 14.43 7.82
C GLU A 28 11.39 15.69 7.83
N PHE A 29 11.87 16.79 7.25
CA PHE A 29 11.10 18.03 7.13
C PHE A 29 9.88 17.83 6.23
N LEU A 30 10.04 17.17 5.08
CA LEU A 30 8.94 16.81 4.18
C LEU A 30 7.90 15.95 4.90
N PHE A 31 8.35 14.97 5.71
CA PHE A 31 7.45 14.13 6.49
C PHE A 31 6.65 14.95 7.49
N LYS A 32 7.31 15.82 8.27
CA LYS A 32 6.63 16.75 9.19
C LYS A 32 5.61 17.62 8.45
N ALA A 33 5.95 18.10 7.24
CA ALA A 33 5.06 18.91 6.42
C ALA A 33 3.83 18.12 5.96
N MET A 34 4.01 16.87 5.52
CA MET A 34 2.91 16.01 5.10
C MET A 34 1.98 15.63 6.25
N VAL A 35 2.52 15.38 7.45
CA VAL A 35 1.72 15.14 8.66
C VAL A 35 0.96 16.41 9.06
N ALA A 36 1.63 17.57 9.11
CA ALA A 36 0.99 18.83 9.41
C ALA A 36 -0.12 19.16 8.40
N PHE A 37 0.13 18.91 7.11
CA PHE A 37 -0.86 19.04 6.04
C PHE A 37 -2.08 18.14 6.29
N ALA A 38 -1.86 16.86 6.60
CA ALA A 38 -2.95 15.91 6.87
C ALA A 38 -3.81 16.37 8.05
N MET A 39 -3.18 16.85 9.12
CA MET A 39 -3.86 17.39 10.30
C MET A 39 -4.68 18.64 9.96
N ARG A 40 -4.13 19.58 9.19
CA ARG A 40 -4.86 20.78 8.72
C ARG A 40 -6.09 20.41 7.91
N ARG A 41 -5.94 19.43 7.01
CA ARG A 41 -7.03 19.00 6.11
C ARG A 41 -8.14 18.27 6.85
N TYR A 42 -7.80 17.46 7.85
CA TYR A 42 -8.78 16.69 8.60
C TYR A 42 -9.58 17.55 9.60
N SER A 43 -8.89 18.35 10.42
CA SER A 43 -9.54 19.09 11.51
C SER A 43 -9.97 20.51 11.13
N SER A 44 -9.80 20.92 9.86
CA SER A 44 -9.90 22.32 9.38
C SER A 44 -9.12 23.35 10.24
N ARG A 45 -8.19 22.86 11.07
CA ARG A 45 -7.32 23.65 11.95
C ARG A 45 -6.16 24.17 11.13
N SER A 46 -6.22 25.43 10.73
CA SER A 46 -5.17 26.12 9.96
C SER A 46 -3.84 26.30 10.71
N THR A 47 -3.81 26.03 12.02
CA THR A 47 -2.71 26.37 12.92
C THR A 47 -1.63 25.29 13.06
N THR A 48 -1.85 24.06 12.61
CA THR A 48 -0.84 22.98 12.75
C THR A 48 0.38 23.26 11.86
N GLN A 49 1.54 23.53 12.42
CA GLN A 49 2.79 23.78 11.68
C GLN A 49 3.69 22.54 11.71
N THR A 50 4.74 22.53 10.88
CA THR A 50 5.77 21.49 10.88
C THR A 50 6.46 21.33 12.24
N ALA A 51 6.65 22.44 12.96
CA ALA A 51 7.21 22.46 14.31
C ALA A 51 6.36 21.69 15.34
N ASN A 52 5.07 21.51 15.07
CA ASN A 52 4.16 20.77 15.95
C ASN A 52 4.22 19.25 15.73
N VAL A 53 5.01 18.80 14.76
CA VAL A 53 5.26 17.38 14.50
C VAL A 53 6.65 17.03 15.00
N LEU A 54 6.69 16.31 16.12
CA LEU A 54 7.92 15.90 16.78
C LEU A 54 8.30 14.50 16.31
N LEU A 55 9.53 14.34 15.83
CA LEU A 55 10.13 13.05 15.51
C LEU A 55 11.02 12.62 16.67
N CYS A 56 10.92 11.36 17.08
CA CYS A 56 11.67 10.78 18.19
C CYS A 56 12.28 9.43 17.78
N ASN A 57 13.51 9.17 18.24
CA ASN A 57 14.18 7.87 18.09
C ASN A 57 14.27 7.41 16.63
N VAL A 58 14.86 8.25 15.77
CA VAL A 58 15.15 7.92 14.37
C VAL A 58 16.31 6.93 14.33
N THR A 59 16.14 5.86 13.56
CA THR A 59 17.09 4.75 13.44
C THR A 59 17.60 4.62 12.01
N ASP A 60 18.76 3.99 11.81
CA ASP A 60 19.37 3.82 10.49
C ASP A 60 18.51 2.99 9.51
N ARG A 61 17.71 2.05 10.03
CA ARG A 61 16.71 1.29 9.25
C ARG A 61 15.43 2.11 8.97
N VAL A 62 15.49 3.41 9.19
CA VAL A 62 14.41 4.40 9.01
C VAL A 62 13.12 3.96 9.70
N SER A 63 13.24 3.81 11.01
CA SER A 63 12.09 3.71 11.91
C SER A 63 12.16 4.81 12.96
N PHE A 64 11.02 5.43 13.23
CA PHE A 64 10.92 6.51 14.20
C PHE A 64 9.52 6.58 14.79
N TRP A 65 9.41 7.28 15.90
CA TRP A 65 8.15 7.66 16.48
C TRP A 65 7.83 9.09 16.11
N PHE A 66 6.56 9.40 15.91
CA PHE A 66 6.12 10.78 15.82
C PHE A 66 4.94 11.07 16.74
N VAL A 67 4.88 12.34 17.14
CA VAL A 67 3.83 12.91 17.99
C VAL A 67 3.40 14.23 17.39
N VAL A 68 2.10 14.53 17.46
CA VAL A 68 1.53 15.80 17.02
C VAL A 68 1.06 16.59 18.23
N THR A 69 1.49 17.84 18.34
CA THR A 69 1.08 18.78 19.39
C THR A 69 0.12 19.85 18.83
N ASP A 70 -0.72 20.40 19.69
CA ASP A 70 -1.65 21.47 19.34
C ASP A 70 -1.22 22.81 19.96
N PRO A 71 -0.76 23.79 19.17
CA PRO A 71 -0.35 25.10 19.69
C PRO A 71 -1.54 25.89 20.23
N SER A 72 -2.77 25.59 19.77
CA SER A 72 -3.99 26.26 20.23
C SER A 72 -4.47 25.77 21.59
N ARG A 73 -3.90 24.69 22.12
CA ARG A 73 -4.26 24.11 23.42
C ARG A 73 -3.01 23.88 24.28
N ASN A 74 -2.27 24.94 24.62
CA ASN A 74 -1.09 24.89 25.50
C ASN A 74 -0.08 23.76 25.14
N LEU A 75 0.17 23.53 23.84
CA LEU A 75 1.03 22.44 23.33
C LEU A 75 0.64 21.02 23.79
N THR A 76 -0.62 20.81 24.15
CA THR A 76 -1.11 19.46 24.49
C THR A 76 -1.03 18.52 23.29
N THR A 77 -0.69 17.26 23.56
CA THR A 77 -0.65 16.22 22.53
C THR A 77 -2.03 15.98 21.96
N VAL A 78 -2.14 16.00 20.63
CA VAL A 78 -3.40 15.72 19.93
C VAL A 78 -3.85 14.27 20.24
N PRO A 79 -5.15 14.02 20.47
CA PRO A 79 -5.65 12.66 20.68
C PRO A 79 -5.28 11.73 19.52
N GLY A 80 -4.79 10.52 19.84
CA GLY A 80 -4.32 9.58 18.82
C GLY A 80 -5.38 9.26 17.75
N ARG A 81 -6.66 9.15 18.15
CA ARG A 81 -7.78 8.91 17.21
C ARG A 81 -7.91 9.97 16.10
N GLU A 82 -7.61 11.22 16.41
CA GLU A 82 -7.68 12.33 15.45
C GLU A 82 -6.51 12.27 14.49
N VAL A 83 -5.30 12.00 15.01
CA VAL A 83 -4.10 11.79 14.21
C VAL A 83 -4.27 10.59 13.28
N GLU A 84 -4.76 9.47 13.81
CA GLU A 84 -5.05 8.27 13.02
C GLU A 84 -6.03 8.56 11.89
N ALA A 85 -7.15 9.21 12.17
CA ALA A 85 -8.15 9.55 11.16
C ALA A 85 -7.59 10.52 10.10
N ALA A 86 -6.79 11.51 10.51
CA ALA A 86 -6.16 12.47 9.60
C ALA A 86 -5.16 11.80 8.64
N ILE A 87 -4.29 10.94 9.17
CA ILE A 87 -3.33 10.18 8.39
C ILE A 87 -4.05 9.20 7.46
N ARG A 88 -5.07 8.50 7.96
CA ARG A 88 -5.88 7.56 7.18
C ARG A 88 -6.53 8.26 5.98
N MET A 89 -7.14 9.43 6.20
CA MET A 89 -7.79 10.23 5.14
C MET A 89 -6.80 10.70 4.06
N ASN A 90 -5.55 10.96 4.42
CA ASN A 90 -4.54 11.50 3.51
C ASN A 90 -3.48 10.47 3.11
N ARG A 91 -3.69 9.18 3.42
CA ARG A 91 -2.66 8.13 3.32
C ARG A 91 -2.09 8.00 1.91
N HIS A 92 -2.96 7.99 0.91
CA HIS A 92 -2.55 7.94 -0.50
C HIS A 92 -1.62 9.11 -0.88
N ARG A 93 -1.95 10.34 -0.47
CA ARG A 93 -1.13 11.52 -0.76
C ARG A 93 0.22 11.50 -0.04
N ILE A 94 0.23 11.06 1.22
CA ILE A 94 1.47 10.90 1.99
C ILE A 94 2.37 9.89 1.30
N ASN A 95 1.85 8.71 0.99
CA ASN A 95 2.59 7.67 0.28
C ASN A 95 3.16 8.15 -1.06
N SER A 96 2.34 8.81 -1.88
CA SER A 96 2.75 9.34 -3.19
C SER A 96 3.85 10.40 -3.06
N ALA A 97 3.85 11.23 -2.02
CA ALA A 97 4.89 12.24 -1.81
C ALA A 97 6.28 11.62 -1.58
N PHE A 98 6.34 10.40 -1.04
CA PHE A 98 7.59 9.66 -0.78
C PHE A 98 7.88 8.59 -1.83
N LEU A 99 7.04 8.45 -2.85
CA LEU A 99 7.07 7.35 -3.82
C LEU A 99 6.96 5.96 -3.15
N LEU A 100 6.21 5.88 -2.05
CA LEU A 100 6.00 4.67 -1.28
C LEU A 100 4.55 4.18 -1.38
N SER A 101 4.28 3.00 -0.82
CA SER A 101 2.97 2.34 -0.78
C SER A 101 2.59 2.00 0.67
N ASP A 102 1.35 1.57 0.94
CA ASP A 102 0.96 1.17 2.30
C ASP A 102 1.80 0.01 2.85
N ARG A 103 2.42 -0.79 1.98
CA ARG A 103 3.32 -1.89 2.37
C ARG A 103 4.70 -1.40 2.76
N THR A 104 5.19 -0.34 2.11
CA THR A 104 6.56 0.16 2.28
C THR A 104 6.65 1.37 3.20
N LEU A 105 5.55 2.07 3.45
CA LEU A 105 5.39 3.09 4.48
C LEU A 105 4.27 2.64 5.42
N GLN A 106 4.66 2.11 6.59
CA GLN A 106 3.75 1.52 7.56
C GLN A 106 3.64 2.38 8.81
N PHE A 107 2.41 2.53 9.31
CA PHE A 107 2.10 3.14 10.60
C PHE A 107 1.52 2.04 11.48
N LEU A 108 2.26 1.60 12.51
CA LEU A 108 1.93 0.35 13.22
C LEU A 108 0.58 0.34 13.95
N LYS A 109 0.04 1.52 14.29
CA LYS A 109 -1.26 1.67 14.96
C LYS A 109 -2.38 2.14 14.04
N ILE A 110 -2.10 2.32 12.74
CA ILE A 110 -3.07 2.85 11.77
C ILE A 110 -3.26 1.80 10.69
N THR A 111 -4.42 1.15 10.69
CA THR A 111 -4.75 0.11 9.71
C THR A 111 -4.66 0.65 8.28
N SER A 112 -4.06 -0.15 7.39
CA SER A 112 -3.91 0.16 5.96
C SER A 112 -5.26 0.52 5.33
N THR A 113 -5.27 1.55 4.48
CA THR A 113 -6.49 2.00 3.77
C THR A 113 -6.75 1.26 2.47
N LEU A 114 -5.73 0.62 1.91
CA LEU A 114 -5.92 -0.22 0.74
C LEU A 114 -6.81 -1.42 1.12
N ALA A 115 -7.97 -1.50 0.47
CA ALA A 115 -8.63 -2.78 0.23
C ALA A 115 -7.57 -3.76 -0.30
N PRO A 116 -7.69 -5.08 -0.02
CA PRO A 116 -6.81 -6.07 -0.64
C PRO A 116 -6.73 -5.75 -2.13
N PRO A 117 -5.52 -5.82 -2.75
CA PRO A 117 -5.36 -5.47 -4.15
C PRO A 117 -6.55 -6.04 -4.89
N LEU A 118 -7.34 -5.17 -5.55
CA LEU A 118 -8.22 -5.66 -6.60
C LEU A 118 -7.24 -6.42 -7.48
N GLU A 119 -7.29 -7.75 -7.40
CA GLU A 119 -6.66 -8.59 -8.39
C GLU A 119 -7.00 -7.93 -9.72
N PRO A 120 -5.97 -7.70 -10.56
CA PRO A 120 -6.15 -6.90 -11.77
C PRO A 120 -7.43 -7.38 -12.38
N SER A 121 -8.36 -6.45 -12.53
CA SER A 121 -9.72 -6.62 -13.00
C SER A 121 -9.74 -7.46 -14.27
N THR A 122 -9.60 -8.77 -14.11
CA THR A 122 -9.93 -9.79 -15.06
C THR A 122 -11.37 -10.10 -14.73
N PRO A 123 -12.33 -9.65 -15.56
CA PRO A 123 -13.75 -9.96 -15.37
C PRO A 123 -13.87 -11.47 -15.16
N PRO A 124 -14.77 -11.94 -14.27
CA PRO A 124 -14.72 -13.23 -13.57
C PRO A 124 -14.04 -14.28 -14.44
N SER A 125 -12.72 -14.37 -14.22
CA SER A 125 -11.81 -15.00 -15.17
C SER A 125 -12.08 -16.48 -15.11
N THR A 126 -12.62 -17.03 -16.19
CA THR A 126 -12.33 -18.43 -16.50
C THR A 126 -10.81 -18.58 -16.36
N PRO A 127 -10.32 -19.42 -15.42
CA PRO A 127 -8.89 -19.58 -15.24
C PRO A 127 -8.30 -19.86 -16.62
N VAL A 128 -7.23 -19.18 -17.02
CA VAL A 128 -6.60 -19.36 -18.34
C VAL A 128 -6.34 -20.85 -18.60
N TRP A 129 -6.00 -21.59 -17.55
CA TRP A 129 -5.87 -23.04 -17.57
C TRP A 129 -7.14 -23.80 -18.00
N LEU A 130 -8.33 -23.32 -17.63
CA LEU A 130 -9.62 -23.92 -17.99
C LEU A 130 -9.92 -23.76 -19.49
N ILE A 131 -9.50 -22.64 -20.10
CA ILE A 131 -9.56 -22.44 -21.57
C ILE A 131 -8.61 -23.41 -22.26
N VAL A 132 -7.36 -23.51 -21.78
CA VAL A 132 -6.36 -24.44 -22.33
C VAL A 132 -6.84 -25.89 -22.21
N PHE A 133 -7.41 -26.27 -21.06
CA PHE A 133 -7.98 -27.59 -20.83
C PHE A 133 -9.11 -27.91 -21.82
N GLY A 134 -10.04 -26.97 -22.04
CA GLY A 134 -11.15 -27.16 -22.97
C GLY A 134 -10.70 -27.40 -24.41
N VAL A 135 -9.71 -26.63 -24.88
CA VAL A 135 -9.15 -26.78 -26.24
C VAL A 135 -8.46 -28.14 -26.41
N VAL A 136 -7.64 -28.55 -25.43
CA VAL A 136 -6.94 -29.86 -25.48
C VAL A 136 -7.93 -31.02 -25.43
N LEU A 137 -8.97 -30.93 -24.61
CA LEU A 137 -10.03 -31.95 -24.54
C LEU A 137 -10.77 -32.09 -25.87
N CYS A 138 -11.12 -30.97 -26.53
CA CYS A 138 -11.80 -30.99 -27.82
C CYS A 138 -10.94 -31.62 -28.92
N LEU A 139 -9.66 -31.24 -29.00
CA LEU A 139 -8.73 -31.78 -30.01
C LEU A 139 -8.48 -33.28 -29.81
N THR A 140 -8.34 -33.73 -28.57
CA THR A 140 -8.13 -35.16 -28.26
C THR A 140 -9.36 -36.00 -28.61
N LEU A 141 -10.57 -35.54 -28.27
CA LEU A 141 -11.81 -36.22 -28.64
C LEU A 141 -12.00 -36.29 -30.16
N ALA A 142 -11.78 -35.18 -30.88
CA ALA A 142 -11.85 -35.15 -32.34
C ALA A 142 -10.86 -36.12 -32.99
N GLY A 143 -9.62 -36.18 -32.48
CA GLY A 143 -8.59 -37.12 -32.93
C GLY A 143 -8.99 -38.59 -32.74
N ILE A 144 -9.56 -38.93 -31.58
CA ILE A 144 -10.04 -40.29 -31.28
C ILE A 144 -11.16 -40.70 -32.24
N VAL A 145 -12.16 -39.83 -32.44
CA VAL A 145 -13.28 -40.12 -33.35
C VAL A 145 -12.79 -40.30 -34.79
N PHE A 146 -11.86 -39.45 -35.24
CA PHE A 146 -11.28 -39.55 -36.58
C PHE A 146 -10.54 -40.89 -36.78
N LEU A 147 -9.75 -41.32 -35.78
CA LEU A 147 -9.03 -42.59 -35.84
C LEU A 147 -9.99 -43.79 -35.88
N ILE A 148 -11.06 -43.78 -35.08
CA ILE A 148 -12.06 -44.85 -35.06
C ILE A 148 -12.80 -44.91 -36.41
N ALA A 149 -13.29 -43.77 -36.91
CA ALA A 149 -13.99 -43.70 -38.19
C ALA A 149 -13.08 -44.10 -39.36
N GLY A 150 -11.82 -43.66 -39.35
CA GLY A 150 -10.80 -44.05 -40.32
C GLY A 150 -10.54 -45.56 -40.30
N GLY A 151 -10.34 -46.14 -39.10
CA GLY A 151 -10.13 -47.58 -38.94
C GLY A 151 -11.32 -48.43 -39.42
N ILE A 152 -12.56 -48.01 -39.13
CA ILE A 152 -13.76 -48.69 -39.62
C ILE A 152 -13.88 -48.56 -41.14
N ARG A 153 -13.65 -47.37 -41.71
CA ARG A 153 -13.72 -47.14 -43.15
C ARG A 153 -12.65 -47.91 -43.91
N GLN A 154 -11.45 -48.04 -43.35
CA GLN A 154 -10.37 -48.82 -43.94
C GLN A 154 -10.60 -50.34 -43.86
N ARG A 155 -11.35 -50.82 -42.87
CA ARG A 155 -11.78 -52.23 -42.79
C ARG A 155 -12.95 -52.56 -43.74
N ARG A 156 -13.72 -51.57 -44.18
CA ARG A 156 -14.88 -51.73 -45.08
C ARG A 156 -14.53 -51.52 -46.56
N ARG A 157 -13.34 -50.99 -46.88
CA ARG A 157 -12.74 -51.04 -48.21
C ARG A 157 -11.92 -52.33 -48.34
#